data_AF-A0A950SJ03-F1
#
_entry.id   AF-A0A950SJ03-F1
#
_cell.length_a   1.000
_cell.length_b   1.000
_cell.length_c   1.000
_cell.angle_alpha   90.00
_cell.angle_beta   90.00
_cell.angle_gamma   90.00
#
_symmetry.space_group_name_H-M   'P 1'
#
loop_
_entity.id
_entity.type
_entity.pdbx_description
1 polymer ?
#
loop_
_entity_poly.entity_id
_entity_poly.type
_entity_poly.pdbx_seq_one_letter_code
_entity_poly.pdbx_strand_id
1 'polypeptide(L)'
;MLRRAVKDNVVVVLESAAHERESRPRPDLGLLELLRSLSDGRRLPDQPGRAAREVRRRMLWTIEHELPERRAQASDTTDLDALAVALIGCELVTCDAFMADVVRRARLDLQRRCELFTGRRDDVSRLQARLEELARVAADEFRPRRASK
;
A
#
# COMPACT_ATOMS: atom_id res chain seq x y z
N MET A 1 6.72 6.82 14.21
CA MET A 1 7.47 5.74 13.54
C MET A 1 7.43 5.88 12.02
N LEU A 2 6.27 5.75 11.34
CA LEU A 2 6.17 6.01 9.89
C LEU A 2 6.69 7.41 9.48
N ARG A 3 6.26 8.47 10.19
CA ARG A 3 6.78 9.84 9.97
C ARG A 3 8.31 9.92 10.01
N ARG A 4 8.94 9.13 10.89
CA ARG A 4 10.39 9.08 11.01
C ARG A 4 11.01 8.33 9.82
N ALA A 5 10.46 7.18 9.46
CA ALA A 5 10.91 6.42 8.30
C ALA A 5 10.81 7.23 6.99
N VAL A 6 9.75 8.03 6.81
CA VAL A 6 9.63 8.98 5.70
C VAL A 6 10.69 10.08 5.79
N LYS A 7 10.82 10.73 6.95
CA LYS A 7 11.80 11.82 7.15
C LYS A 7 13.24 11.35 6.90
N ASP A 8 13.56 10.13 7.30
CA ASP A 8 14.87 9.50 7.14
C ASP A 8 15.05 8.90 5.73
N ASN A 9 14.10 9.10 4.80
CA ASN A 9 14.06 8.56 3.44
C ASN A 9 14.16 7.03 3.34
N VAL A 10 13.76 6.32 4.39
CA VAL A 10 13.71 4.86 4.43
C VAL A 10 12.55 4.34 3.58
N VAL A 11 11.43 5.07 3.55
CA VAL A 11 10.26 4.75 2.73
C VAL A 11 9.69 6.01 2.10
N VAL A 12 9.07 5.83 0.93
CA VAL A 12 8.29 6.86 0.25
C VAL A 12 6.81 6.49 0.33
N VAL A 13 5.98 7.45 0.73
CA VAL A 13 4.52 7.27 0.75
C VAL A 13 3.95 7.85 -0.55
N LEU A 14 3.00 7.14 -1.16
CA LEU A 14 2.33 7.57 -2.39
C LEU A 14 0.84 7.76 -2.16
N GLU A 15 0.28 8.82 -2.72
CA GLU A 15 -1.17 9.04 -2.73
C GLU A 15 -1.84 8.39 -3.94
N SER A 16 -3.03 7.81 -3.77
CA SER A 16 -3.94 7.50 -4.85
C SER A 16 -5.12 8.50 -4.86
N ALA A 17 -5.82 8.58 -5.98
CA ALA A 17 -7.08 9.33 -6.07
C ALA A 17 -8.19 8.80 -5.13
N ALA A 18 -8.07 7.56 -4.65
CA ALA A 18 -9.01 6.97 -3.69
C ALA A 18 -8.95 7.68 -2.34
N HIS A 19 -7.76 8.05 -1.87
CA HIS A 19 -7.59 8.69 -0.57
C HIS A 19 -8.37 10.01 -0.46
N GLU A 20 -8.43 10.79 -1.54
CA GLU A 20 -9.22 12.03 -1.57
C GLU A 20 -10.72 11.75 -1.44
N ARG A 21 -11.23 10.74 -2.14
CA ARG A 21 -12.64 10.33 -2.07
C ARG A 21 -13.01 9.79 -0.70
N GLU A 22 -12.14 8.96 -0.11
CA GLU A 22 -12.36 8.33 1.19
C GLU A 22 -12.27 9.31 2.35
N SER A 23 -11.42 10.34 2.24
CA SER A 23 -11.22 11.33 3.29
C SER A 23 -12.23 12.47 3.22
N ARG A 24 -12.80 12.75 2.04
CA ARG A 24 -13.79 13.82 1.83
C ARG A 24 -14.98 13.81 2.80
N PRO A 25 -15.54 12.65 3.23
CA PRO A 25 -16.65 12.63 4.19
C PRO A 25 -16.26 13.11 5.60
N ARG A 26 -14.97 13.15 5.96
CA ARG A 26 -14.49 13.48 7.31
C ARG A 26 -13.27 14.42 7.26
N PRO A 27 -13.44 15.65 6.75
CA PRO A 27 -12.34 16.62 6.66
C PRO A 27 -11.82 17.05 8.03
N ASP A 28 -12.65 16.93 9.08
CA ASP A 28 -12.30 17.22 10.47
C ASP A 28 -11.13 16.38 11.00
N LEU A 29 -10.91 15.19 10.44
CA LEU A 29 -9.84 14.28 10.86
C LEU A 29 -8.46 14.67 10.29
N GLY A 30 -8.39 15.62 9.34
CA GLY A 30 -7.13 16.07 8.75
C GLY A 30 -6.34 14.99 8.01
N LEU A 31 -7.01 13.93 7.53
CA LEU A 31 -6.36 12.75 6.97
C LEU A 31 -5.65 13.05 5.64
N LEU A 32 -6.21 13.95 4.83
CA LEU A 32 -5.59 14.35 3.57
C LEU A 32 -4.36 15.22 3.80
N GLU A 33 -4.42 16.13 4.76
CA GLU A 33 -3.30 16.98 5.15
C GLU A 33 -2.17 16.12 5.73
N LEU A 34 -2.52 15.16 6.58
CA LEU A 34 -1.58 14.17 7.09
C LEU A 34 -0.93 13.39 5.94
N LEU A 35 -1.73 12.85 5.03
CA LEU A 35 -1.22 12.06 3.93
C LEU A 35 -0.33 12.88 2.99
N ARG A 36 -0.74 14.09 2.61
CA ARG A 36 0.07 15.04 1.83
C ARG A 36 1.41 15.35 2.51
N SER A 37 1.40 15.49 3.84
CA SER A 37 2.64 15.70 4.61
C SER A 37 3.59 14.50 4.59
N LEU A 38 3.04 13.28 4.43
CA LEU A 38 3.82 12.05 4.38
C LEU A 38 4.29 11.72 2.96
N SER A 39 3.48 12.04 1.95
CA SER A 39 3.78 11.75 0.55
C SER A 39 4.71 12.78 -0.09
N ASP A 40 4.79 13.99 0.47
CA ASP A 40 5.43 15.15 -0.16
C ASP A 40 4.85 15.41 -1.58
N GLY A 41 3.54 15.21 -1.72
CA GLY A 41 2.82 15.37 -2.99
C GLY A 41 3.05 14.27 -4.02
N ARG A 42 3.78 13.19 -3.69
CA ARG A 42 3.99 12.06 -4.61
C ARG A 42 2.71 11.24 -4.77
N ARG A 43 2.40 10.89 -6.01
CA ARG A 43 1.16 10.19 -6.38
C ARG A 43 1.42 8.94 -7.20
N LEU A 44 0.59 7.93 -6.99
CA LEU A 44 0.42 6.84 -7.93
C LEU A 44 -0.19 7.37 -9.23
N PRO A 45 0.12 6.77 -10.39
CA PRO A 45 -0.52 7.12 -11.64
C PRO A 45 -2.04 6.98 -11.58
N ASP A 46 -2.78 8.02 -11.98
CA ASP A 46 -4.25 7.99 -12.03
C ASP A 46 -4.79 7.03 -13.10
N GLN A 47 -4.00 6.79 -14.15
CA GLN A 47 -4.38 5.91 -15.26
C GLN A 47 -3.63 4.57 -15.16
N PRO A 48 -4.34 3.44 -14.98
CA PRO A 48 -3.69 2.14 -14.89
C PRO A 48 -3.13 1.71 -16.25
N GLY A 49 -1.84 1.36 -16.28
CA GLY A 49 -1.19 0.72 -17.42
C GLY A 49 -1.68 -0.72 -17.65
N ARG A 50 -1.17 -1.38 -18.70
CA ARG A 50 -1.60 -2.76 -19.07
C ARG A 50 -1.49 -3.75 -17.90
N ALA A 51 -0.39 -3.72 -17.16
CA ALA A 51 -0.16 -4.60 -16.03
C ALA A 51 -1.16 -4.36 -14.88
N ALA A 52 -1.43 -3.11 -14.53
CA ALA A 52 -2.43 -2.77 -13.52
C ALA A 52 -3.84 -3.22 -13.95
N ARG A 53 -4.22 -3.05 -15.23
CA ARG A 53 -5.50 -3.56 -15.74
C ARG A 53 -5.62 -5.09 -15.64
N GLU A 54 -4.52 -5.82 -15.81
CA GLU A 54 -4.49 -7.27 -15.65
C GLU A 54 -4.65 -7.68 -14.18
N VAL A 55 -3.92 -7.03 -13.27
CA VAL A 55 -4.06 -7.22 -11.82
C VAL A 55 -5.50 -6.96 -11.38
N ARG A 56 -6.09 -5.84 -11.82
CA ARG A 56 -7.49 -5.50 -11.56
C ARG A 56 -8.46 -6.58 -12.03
N ARG A 57 -8.30 -7.06 -13.27
CA ARG A 57 -9.15 -8.16 -13.81
C ARG A 57 -9.01 -9.43 -12.99
N ARG A 58 -7.81 -9.75 -12.54
CA ARG A 58 -7.57 -10.94 -11.71
C ARG A 58 -8.26 -10.83 -10.36
N MET A 59 -8.16 -9.68 -9.69
CA MET A 59 -8.86 -9.44 -8.43
C MET A 59 -10.37 -9.52 -8.60
N LEU A 60 -10.92 -8.89 -9.64
CA LEU A 60 -12.36 -8.96 -9.93
C LEU A 60 -12.82 -10.40 -10.16
N TRP A 61 -12.09 -11.17 -10.97
CA TRP A 61 -12.38 -12.58 -11.20
C TRP A 61 -12.39 -13.38 -9.89
N THR A 62 -11.40 -13.16 -9.01
CA THR A 62 -11.33 -13.83 -7.70
C THR A 62 -12.54 -13.48 -6.82
N ILE A 63 -12.98 -12.22 -6.80
CA ILE A 63 -14.18 -11.82 -6.07
C ILE A 63 -15.41 -12.56 -6.59
N GLU A 64 -15.60 -12.58 -7.90
CA GLU A 64 -16.78 -13.20 -8.54
C GLU A 64 -16.82 -14.73 -8.36
N HIS A 65 -15.67 -15.40 -8.40
CA HIS A 65 -15.61 -16.87 -8.47
C HIS A 65 -15.28 -17.54 -7.13
N GLU A 66 -14.55 -16.86 -6.24
CA GLU A 66 -14.10 -17.44 -4.97
C GLU A 66 -14.81 -16.83 -3.76
N LEU A 67 -15.52 -15.72 -3.94
CA LEU A 67 -16.27 -15.02 -2.89
C LEU A 67 -17.73 -14.73 -3.31
N PRO A 68 -18.47 -15.71 -3.86
CA PRO A 68 -19.78 -15.48 -4.49
C PRO A 68 -20.86 -15.01 -3.51
N GLU A 69 -20.71 -15.31 -2.22
CA GLU A 69 -21.63 -14.86 -1.17
C GLU A 69 -21.49 -13.36 -0.85
N ARG A 70 -20.44 -12.71 -1.36
CA ARG A 70 -20.22 -11.29 -1.12
C ARG A 70 -21.03 -10.44 -2.09
N ARG A 71 -21.80 -9.51 -1.55
CA ARG A 71 -22.42 -8.44 -2.33
C ARG A 71 -21.37 -7.38 -2.68
N ALA A 72 -21.11 -7.19 -3.97
CA ALA A 72 -20.25 -6.12 -4.46
C ALA A 72 -20.78 -4.75 -4.01
N GLN A 73 -19.87 -3.89 -3.54
CA GLN A 73 -20.14 -2.50 -3.19
C GLN A 73 -19.53 -1.56 -4.23
N ALA A 74 -20.13 -0.39 -4.41
CA ALA A 74 -19.63 0.61 -5.36
C ALA A 74 -18.21 1.13 -4.99
N SER A 75 -17.88 1.15 -3.68
CA SER A 75 -16.54 1.49 -3.18
C SER A 75 -15.46 0.55 -3.72
N ASP A 76 -15.77 -0.74 -3.87
CA ASP A 76 -14.82 -1.76 -4.31
C ASP A 76 -14.17 -1.43 -5.65
N THR A 77 -14.90 -0.74 -6.55
CA THR A 77 -14.35 -0.40 -7.86
C THR A 77 -13.16 0.55 -7.73
N THR A 78 -13.28 1.55 -6.85
CA THR A 78 -12.20 2.53 -6.60
C THR A 78 -11.02 1.84 -5.90
N ASP A 79 -11.30 0.97 -4.94
CA ASP A 79 -10.28 0.22 -4.20
C ASP A 79 -9.52 -0.74 -5.13
N LEU A 80 -10.22 -1.46 -6.00
CA LEU A 80 -9.62 -2.34 -7.00
C LEU A 80 -8.70 -1.59 -7.97
N ASP A 81 -9.10 -0.40 -8.41
CA ASP A 81 -8.27 0.43 -9.29
C ASP A 81 -7.00 0.93 -8.57
N ALA A 82 -7.16 1.49 -7.37
CA ALA A 82 -6.04 1.99 -6.58
C ALA A 82 -5.06 0.86 -6.21
N LEU A 83 -5.60 -0.27 -5.75
CA LEU A 83 -4.81 -1.42 -5.35
C LEU A 83 -4.07 -2.06 -6.53
N ALA A 84 -4.70 -2.11 -7.70
CA ALA A 84 -4.05 -2.64 -8.90
C ALA A 84 -2.83 -1.81 -9.34
N VAL A 85 -2.87 -0.50 -9.15
CA VAL A 85 -1.72 0.38 -9.43
C VAL A 85 -0.67 0.23 -8.31
N ALA A 86 -1.09 0.22 -7.05
CA ALA A 86 -0.20 0.09 -5.90
C ALA A 86 0.59 -1.23 -5.93
N LEU A 87 -0.05 -2.35 -6.25
CA LEU A 87 0.61 -3.66 -6.35
C LEU A 87 1.69 -3.74 -7.43
N ILE A 88 1.68 -2.83 -8.41
CA ILE A 88 2.71 -2.77 -9.46
C ILE A 88 3.88 -1.87 -9.05
N GLY A 89 3.59 -0.79 -8.34
CA GLY A 89 4.56 0.27 -8.05
C GLY A 89 5.15 0.25 -6.64
N CYS A 90 4.58 -0.53 -5.72
CA CYS A 90 4.92 -0.50 -4.31
C CYS A 90 5.39 -1.87 -3.79
N GLU A 91 6.44 -1.85 -2.97
CA GLU A 91 6.91 -3.02 -2.22
C GLU A 91 6.05 -3.30 -0.98
N LEU A 92 5.45 -2.26 -0.39
CA LEU A 92 4.56 -2.36 0.76
C LEU A 92 3.23 -1.69 0.43
N VAL A 93 2.12 -2.37 0.73
CA VAL A 93 0.78 -1.83 0.51
C VAL A 93 -0.10 -2.06 1.73
N THR A 94 -0.78 -0.99 2.14
CA THR A 94 -1.84 -1.06 3.15
C THR A 94 -3.20 -1.09 2.48
N CYS A 95 -4.08 -1.99 2.90
CA CYS A 95 -5.46 -2.06 2.43
C CYS A 95 -6.38 -2.63 3.52
N ASP A 96 -7.69 -2.65 3.31
CA ASP A 96 -8.59 -3.34 4.24
C ASP A 96 -8.37 -4.86 4.21
N ALA A 97 -8.93 -5.55 5.21
CA ALA A 97 -8.73 -6.99 5.36
C ALA A 97 -9.36 -7.83 4.25
N PHE A 98 -10.42 -7.33 3.61
CA PHE A 98 -11.07 -8.00 2.51
C PHE A 98 -10.21 -7.93 1.25
N MET A 99 -9.75 -6.74 0.88
CA MET A 99 -8.86 -6.56 -0.27
C MET A 99 -7.55 -7.33 -0.10
N ALA A 100 -7.00 -7.37 1.12
CA ALA A 100 -5.85 -8.22 1.42
C ALA A 100 -6.14 -9.72 1.19
N ASP A 101 -7.34 -10.22 1.53
CA ASP A 101 -7.73 -11.60 1.25
C ASP A 101 -7.85 -11.87 -0.27
N VAL A 102 -8.47 -10.95 -1.01
CA VAL A 102 -8.58 -11.03 -2.48
C VAL A 102 -7.20 -11.12 -3.14
N VAL A 103 -6.27 -10.25 -2.75
CA VAL A 103 -4.92 -10.23 -3.32
C VAL A 103 -4.16 -11.53 -3.03
N ARG A 104 -4.29 -12.06 -1.80
CA ARG A 104 -3.65 -13.32 -1.39
C ARG A 104 -4.23 -14.53 -2.12
N ARG A 105 -5.55 -14.63 -2.24
CA ARG A 105 -6.23 -15.69 -3.03
C ARG A 105 -5.83 -15.65 -4.50
N ALA A 106 -5.76 -14.45 -5.06
CA ALA A 106 -5.27 -14.22 -6.41
C ALA A 106 -3.74 -14.45 -6.56
N ARG A 107 -3.01 -14.64 -5.45
CA ARG A 107 -1.54 -14.79 -5.35
C ARG A 107 -0.76 -13.61 -5.93
N LEU A 108 -1.37 -12.44 -5.92
CA LEU A 108 -0.83 -11.22 -6.53
C LEU A 108 0.29 -10.61 -5.69
N ASP A 109 0.23 -10.75 -4.37
CA ASP A 109 1.30 -10.40 -3.43
C ASP A 109 2.60 -11.13 -3.78
N LEU A 110 2.52 -12.43 -4.05
CA LEU A 110 3.67 -13.24 -4.43
C LEU A 110 4.18 -12.91 -5.85
N GLN A 111 3.27 -12.78 -6.81
CA GLN A 111 3.63 -12.46 -8.19
C GLN A 111 4.29 -11.08 -8.33
N ARG A 112 3.91 -10.13 -7.47
CA ARG A 112 4.43 -8.77 -7.49
C ARG A 112 5.46 -8.49 -6.40
N ARG A 113 5.76 -9.47 -5.55
CA ARG A 113 6.68 -9.34 -4.40
C ARG A 113 6.30 -8.15 -3.50
N CYS A 114 5.00 -8.01 -3.25
CA CYS A 114 4.42 -6.92 -2.50
C CYS A 114 3.97 -7.41 -1.11
N GLU A 115 4.45 -6.78 -0.05
CA GLU A 115 4.03 -7.05 1.32
C GLU A 115 2.71 -6.33 1.64
N LEU A 116 1.72 -7.08 2.11
CA LEU A 116 0.40 -6.54 2.45
C LEU A 116 0.23 -6.38 3.96
N PHE A 117 -0.33 -5.24 4.35
CA PHE A 117 -0.70 -4.92 5.73
C PHE A 117 -2.14 -4.40 5.79
N THR A 118 -2.85 -4.75 6.86
CA THR A 118 -4.22 -4.30 7.10
C THR A 118 -4.33 -3.47 8.36
N GLY A 119 -5.48 -2.85 8.59
CA GLY A 119 -5.78 -2.13 9.84
C GLY A 119 -5.92 -3.05 11.07
N ARG A 120 -5.78 -4.37 10.93
CA ARG A 120 -5.82 -5.30 12.06
C ARG A 120 -4.57 -5.11 12.93
N ARG A 121 -4.74 -5.24 14.25
CA ARG A 121 -3.68 -4.98 15.23
C ARG A 121 -2.37 -5.73 14.92
N ASP A 122 -2.46 -6.99 14.55
CA ASP A 122 -1.27 -7.80 14.26
C ASP A 122 -0.52 -7.31 13.02
N ASP A 123 -1.24 -6.93 11.97
CA ASP A 123 -0.63 -6.34 10.77
C ASP A 123 -0.04 -4.96 11.06
N VAL A 124 -0.68 -4.14 11.91
CA VAL A 124 -0.13 -2.86 12.35
C VAL A 124 1.20 -3.06 13.08
N SER A 125 1.25 -4.01 14.03
CA SER A 125 2.48 -4.36 14.75
C SER A 125 3.56 -4.89 13.80
N ARG A 126 3.18 -5.69 12.80
CA ARG A 126 4.11 -6.25 11.81
C ARG A 126 4.64 -5.18 10.86
N LEU A 127 3.81 -4.22 10.45
CA LEU A 127 4.22 -3.05 9.68
C LEU A 127 5.22 -2.21 10.47
N GLN A 128 4.98 -2.03 11.78
CA GLN A 128 5.93 -1.36 12.65
C GLN A 128 7.26 -2.14 12.71
N ALA A 129 7.26 -3.42 13.02
CA ALA A 129 8.53 -4.18 13.00
C ALA A 129 9.28 -4.07 11.65
N ARG A 130 8.55 -4.06 10.54
CA ARG A 130 9.11 -3.97 9.18
C ARG A 130 9.76 -2.62 8.88
N LEU A 131 9.10 -1.48 9.18
CA LEU A 131 9.74 -0.18 8.89
C LEU A 131 10.95 0.07 9.83
N GLU A 132 10.95 -0.50 11.02
CA GLU A 132 12.12 -0.50 11.92
C GLU A 132 13.29 -1.29 11.32
N GLU A 133 13.02 -2.46 10.74
CA GLU A 133 14.01 -3.25 10.04
C GLU A 133 14.60 -2.51 8.83
N LEU A 134 13.74 -1.94 7.97
CA LEU A 134 14.18 -1.16 6.82
C LEU A 134 15.04 0.04 7.25
N ALA A 135 14.68 0.70 8.36
CA ALA A 135 15.46 1.81 8.89
C ALA A 135 16.84 1.36 9.39
N ARG A 136 16.94 0.17 9.98
CA ARG A 136 18.23 -0.42 10.37
C ARG A 136 19.10 -0.75 9.15
N VAL A 137 18.53 -1.41 8.14
CA VAL A 137 19.24 -1.76 6.90
C VAL A 137 19.78 -0.51 6.21
N ALA A 138 18.94 0.52 6.06
CA ALA A 138 19.36 1.80 5.47
C ALA A 138 20.49 2.47 6.26
N ALA A 139 20.46 2.41 7.59
CA ALA A 139 21.53 2.94 8.44
C ALA A 139 22.85 2.16 8.30
N ASP A 140 22.79 0.84 8.09
CA ASP A 140 23.97 -0.01 7.91
C ASP A 140 24.60 0.16 6.51
N GLU A 141 23.79 0.33 5.46
CA GLU A 141 24.29 0.64 4.11
C GLU A 141 25.01 1.99 4.03
N PHE A 142 24.58 2.96 4.84
CA PHE A 142 25.20 4.29 4.91
C PHE A 142 26.43 4.36 5.83
N ARG A 143 26.80 3.25 6.51
CA ARG A 143 27.96 3.22 7.39
C ARG A 143 29.23 3.14 6.53
N PRO A 144 30.09 4.17 6.48
CA PRO A 144 31.31 4.12 5.68
C PRO A 144 32.15 2.93 6.17
N ARG A 145 32.53 2.04 5.24
CA ARG A 145 33.48 0.96 5.51
C ARG A 145 34.72 1.61 6.12
N ARG A 146 34.95 1.40 7.43
CA ARG A 146 36.15 1.93 8.08
C ARG A 146 37.34 1.38 7.30
N ALA A 147 38.11 2.29 6.70
CA ALA A 147 39.39 1.94 6.11
C ALA A 147 40.26 1.37 7.22
N SER A 148 40.54 0.06 7.14
CA SER A 148 41.57 -0.57 7.96
C SER A 148 42.90 0.10 7.60
N LYS A 149 43.54 0.70 8.61
CA LYS A 149 44.95 1.07 8.58
C LYS A 149 45.81 -0.16 8.70
#